data_AF-A0A935R2B5-F1
#
_entry.id   AF-A0A935R2B5-F1
#
_cell.length_a   1.000
_cell.length_b   1.000
_cell.length_c   1.000
_cell.angle_alpha   90.00
_cell.angle_beta   90.00
_cell.angle_gamma   90.00
#
_symmetry.space_group_name_H-M   'P 1'
#
loop_
_entity.id
_entity.type
_entity.pdbx_description
1 polymer ?
#
loop_
_entity_poly.entity_id
_entity_poly.type
_entity_poly.pdbx_seq_one_letter_code
_entity_poly.pdbx_strand_id
1 'polypeptide(L)'
;MRLTNLALGLTLALGLAACKGEDDTSADSAGPDDSEATDDSTADDSGTEQSLYEQLGGETAIRAVVAEMVKNIAADGRINWMFANADLPGLENQLHDQICAATGGGCTYSGADMKTAHAGMAITDAQFNALVEDLLTALDTLGVPYALDGSQPIDPLLLALVGMQGDIVEDADGSGVYFNQLGVYAGGDGHAAVSAVIDAMLGYVAADPRINSFFATTDLANLRALLIEQVCDATGGYCTYSGRDMKSAHAGLCIGADDFNALVDDLLKGLTTSACRTLRPELSPSTPCSRSWRA
;
A
#
# COMPACT_ATOMS: atom_id res chain seq x y z
N MET A 1 45.35 -22.09 21.58
CA MET A 1 46.31 -21.40 20.69
C MET A 1 45.94 -19.92 20.74
N ARG A 2 46.81 -19.10 21.37
CA ARG A 2 46.65 -17.64 21.51
C ARG A 2 47.00 -16.94 20.21
N LEU A 3 46.45 -15.74 20.00
CA LEU A 3 47.04 -14.50 19.42
C LEU A 3 45.83 -13.56 19.10
N THR A 4 45.35 -12.65 19.96
CA THR A 4 45.81 -11.29 20.35
C THR A 4 46.25 -10.35 19.21
N ASN A 5 45.52 -9.22 19.07
CA ASN A 5 45.94 -7.82 18.85
C ASN A 5 44.63 -6.96 18.86
N LEU A 6 44.29 -6.07 19.80
CA LEU A 6 44.92 -4.83 20.33
C LEU A 6 45.39 -3.89 19.21
N ALA A 7 45.14 -2.58 19.15
CA ALA A 7 44.36 -1.53 19.82
C ALA A 7 44.26 -0.37 18.78
N LEU A 8 43.34 0.60 18.84
CA LEU A 8 43.51 1.99 19.33
C LEU A 8 42.27 2.73 18.76
N GLY A 9 41.43 3.50 19.44
CA GLY A 9 41.68 4.41 20.54
C GLY A 9 41.83 5.85 20.02
N LEU A 10 40.73 6.54 19.70
CA LEU A 10 40.74 8.00 19.58
C LEU A 10 39.41 8.62 20.00
N THR A 11 39.35 9.00 21.28
CA THR A 11 38.43 9.99 21.84
C THR A 11 38.98 11.39 21.55
N LEU A 12 38.16 12.31 21.02
CA LEU A 12 38.47 13.74 21.02
C LEU A 12 37.35 14.54 21.68
N ALA A 13 37.78 15.45 22.53
CA ALA A 13 37.03 16.09 23.59
C ALA A 13 36.25 17.34 23.15
N LEU A 14 35.24 17.61 23.97
CA LEU A 14 34.42 18.81 24.11
C LEU A 14 35.27 20.07 24.36
N GLY A 15 34.99 21.16 23.65
CA GLY A 15 35.57 22.48 23.89
C GLY A 15 34.51 23.57 23.84
N LEU A 16 34.16 24.10 25.01
CA LEU A 16 33.41 25.34 25.22
C LEU A 16 34.38 26.54 25.11
N ALA A 17 33.99 27.61 24.41
CA ALA A 17 34.53 28.95 24.64
C ALA A 17 33.46 30.01 24.32
N ALA A 18 33.39 31.01 25.19
CA ALA A 18 32.35 32.02 25.29
C ALA A 18 32.83 33.42 24.82
N CYS A 19 31.84 34.24 24.41
CA CYS A 19 31.65 35.68 24.65
C CYS A 19 32.67 36.77 24.22
N LYS A 20 32.13 37.73 23.43
CA LYS A 20 31.99 39.20 23.67
C LYS A 20 32.85 40.21 22.88
N GLY A 21 32.17 41.29 22.47
CA GLY A 21 32.67 42.64 22.09
C GLY A 21 32.04 43.13 20.76
N GLU A 22 31.02 44.02 20.69
CA GLU A 22 30.99 45.51 20.96
C GLU A 22 31.97 46.26 20.03
N ASP A 23 31.73 47.41 19.38
CA ASP A 23 30.70 48.47 19.27
C ASP A 23 30.89 49.09 17.84
N ASP A 24 30.03 49.91 17.21
CA ASP A 24 29.74 51.33 17.45
C ASP A 24 28.71 51.78 16.39
N THR A 25 27.53 52.35 16.73
CA THR A 25 27.21 53.80 16.83
C THR A 25 27.73 54.67 15.65
N SER A 26 27.03 55.63 15.05
CA SER A 26 25.83 56.40 15.37
C SER A 26 25.34 57.21 14.14
N ALA A 27 24.16 57.84 14.32
CA ALA A 27 23.38 58.80 13.53
C ALA A 27 24.19 59.90 12.76
N ASP A 28 23.65 60.70 11.82
CA ASP A 28 22.40 61.48 11.88
C ASP A 28 22.13 62.26 10.56
N SER A 29 20.89 62.77 10.46
CA SER A 29 20.46 64.06 9.89
C SER A 29 19.67 64.09 8.57
N ALA A 30 18.81 65.12 8.49
CA ALA A 30 17.44 65.10 8.00
C ALA A 30 17.16 66.10 6.85
N GLY A 31 16.19 65.76 5.97
CA GLY A 31 15.24 66.60 5.20
C GLY A 31 15.77 67.69 4.23
N PRO A 32 14.94 68.23 3.30
CA PRO A 32 13.47 68.16 3.18
C PRO A 32 12.90 67.79 1.78
N ASP A 33 11.59 67.51 1.80
CA ASP A 33 10.51 67.71 0.82
C ASP A 33 10.84 68.23 -0.60
N ASP A 34 10.40 67.49 -1.63
CA ASP A 34 9.75 68.06 -2.82
C ASP A 34 8.94 66.95 -3.54
N SER A 35 7.64 67.22 -3.67
CA SER A 35 6.67 66.40 -4.41
C SER A 35 6.93 66.47 -5.91
N GLU A 36 7.24 65.33 -6.54
CA GLU A 36 7.08 65.19 -7.98
C GLU A 36 6.55 63.78 -8.30
N ALA A 37 5.26 63.72 -8.60
CA ALA A 37 4.59 62.55 -9.12
C ALA A 37 5.18 62.22 -10.49
N THR A 38 6.15 61.31 -10.51
CA THR A 38 6.57 60.61 -11.72
C THR A 38 5.78 59.31 -11.78
N ASP A 39 4.81 59.31 -12.70
CA ASP A 39 4.14 58.12 -13.20
C ASP A 39 5.17 57.28 -13.97
N ASP A 40 6.00 56.55 -13.22
CA ASP A 40 6.79 55.45 -13.73
C ASP A 40 6.00 54.17 -13.50
N SER A 41 5.00 53.96 -14.38
CA SER A 41 4.42 52.64 -14.60
C SER A 41 5.48 51.76 -15.25
N THR A 42 6.48 51.37 -14.45
CA THR A 42 7.13 50.08 -14.62
C THR A 42 6.04 49.07 -14.32
N ALA A 43 5.40 48.59 -15.39
CA ALA A 43 4.67 47.34 -15.36
C ALA A 43 5.66 46.28 -14.85
N ASP A 44 5.58 46.03 -13.56
CA ASP A 44 6.10 44.86 -12.90
C ASP A 44 5.44 43.67 -13.59
N ASP A 45 6.12 43.13 -14.60
CA ASP A 45 5.90 41.80 -15.18
C ASP A 45 6.32 40.75 -14.14
N SER A 46 5.70 40.83 -12.96
CA SER A 46 5.55 39.70 -12.07
C SER A 46 4.43 38.86 -12.65
N GLY A 47 4.69 38.24 -13.80
CA GLY A 47 3.89 37.11 -14.27
C GLY A 47 3.86 36.11 -13.12
N THR A 48 2.70 35.97 -12.48
CA THR A 48 2.48 34.93 -11.48
C THR A 48 2.81 33.61 -12.14
N GLU A 49 3.98 33.05 -11.81
CA GLU A 49 4.39 31.70 -12.20
C GLU A 49 3.19 30.77 -11.97
N GLN A 50 2.68 30.18 -13.05
CA GLN A 50 1.52 29.30 -12.99
C GLN A 50 1.79 28.19 -11.99
N SER A 51 0.82 27.91 -11.13
CA SER A 51 0.93 26.81 -10.16
C SER A 51 1.16 25.49 -10.91
N LEU A 52 1.80 24.52 -10.26
CA LEU A 52 1.96 23.18 -10.85
C LEU A 52 0.57 22.58 -11.18
N TYR A 53 -0.44 22.86 -10.37
CA TYR A 53 -1.83 22.50 -10.63
C TYR A 53 -2.32 23.02 -11.99
N GLU A 54 -2.09 24.29 -12.31
CA GLU A 54 -2.45 24.89 -13.59
C GLU A 54 -1.64 24.31 -14.75
N GLN A 55 -0.34 24.08 -14.55
CA GLN A 55 0.54 23.46 -15.56
C GLN A 55 0.11 22.02 -15.89
N LEU A 56 -0.46 21.29 -14.93
CA LEU A 56 -1.00 19.95 -15.10
C LEU A 56 -2.41 19.92 -15.73
N GLY A 57 -3.00 21.08 -16.03
CA GLY A 57 -4.35 21.18 -16.61
C GLY A 57 -5.48 21.30 -15.58
N GLY A 58 -5.13 21.53 -14.32
CA GLY A 58 -6.05 21.81 -13.22
C GLY A 58 -7.07 20.70 -12.94
N GLU A 59 -8.23 21.12 -12.45
CA GLU A 59 -9.28 20.24 -11.89
C GLU A 59 -9.63 19.07 -12.80
N THR A 60 -9.86 19.35 -14.08
CA THR A 60 -10.35 18.34 -15.03
C THR A 60 -9.29 17.28 -15.27
N ALA A 61 -8.03 17.69 -15.41
CA ALA A 61 -6.93 16.76 -15.64
C ALA A 61 -6.64 15.91 -14.40
N ILE A 62 -6.56 16.53 -13.22
CA ILE A 62 -6.29 15.79 -11.97
C ILE A 62 -7.39 14.78 -11.67
N ARG A 63 -8.67 15.15 -11.82
CA ARG A 63 -9.77 14.20 -11.65
C ARG A 63 -9.70 13.05 -12.65
N ALA A 64 -9.34 13.31 -13.90
CA ALA A 64 -9.19 12.26 -14.91
C ALA A 64 -8.08 11.27 -14.54
N VAL A 65 -6.91 11.78 -14.10
CA VAL A 65 -5.79 10.93 -13.67
C VAL A 65 -6.19 10.08 -12.47
N VAL A 66 -6.80 10.67 -11.43
CA VAL A 66 -7.22 9.93 -10.23
C VAL A 66 -8.26 8.86 -10.56
N ALA A 67 -9.27 9.19 -11.37
CA ALA A 67 -10.30 8.22 -11.75
C ALA A 67 -9.73 7.05 -12.55
N GLU A 68 -8.81 7.32 -13.50
CA GLU A 68 -8.18 6.24 -14.27
C GLU A 68 -7.21 5.41 -13.42
N MET A 69 -6.47 6.02 -12.48
CA MET A 69 -5.64 5.32 -11.51
C MET A 69 -6.48 4.38 -10.64
N VAL A 70 -7.60 4.84 -10.07
CA VAL A 70 -8.48 3.99 -9.24
C VAL A 70 -9.08 2.84 -10.05
N LYS A 71 -9.40 3.08 -11.32
CA LYS A 71 -9.83 2.02 -12.24
C LYS A 71 -8.73 0.97 -12.49
N ASN A 72 -7.47 1.39 -12.64
CA ASN A 72 -6.34 0.47 -12.79
C ASN A 72 -6.15 -0.36 -11.51
N ILE A 73 -6.15 0.29 -10.34
CA ILE A 73 -6.08 -0.38 -9.02
C ILE A 73 -7.17 -1.43 -8.86
N ALA A 74 -8.41 -1.12 -9.24
CA ALA A 74 -9.52 -2.06 -9.14
C ALA A 74 -9.33 -3.30 -10.06
N ALA A 75 -8.59 -3.14 -11.16
CA ALA A 75 -8.27 -4.22 -12.10
C ALA A 75 -6.97 -4.97 -11.76
N ASP A 76 -6.08 -4.40 -10.94
CA ASP A 76 -4.79 -5.01 -10.61
C ASP A 76 -4.95 -6.12 -9.56
N GLY A 77 -4.90 -7.37 -10.00
CA GLY A 77 -4.96 -8.54 -9.12
C GLY A 77 -3.86 -8.62 -8.06
N ARG A 78 -2.78 -7.83 -8.18
CA ARG A 78 -1.71 -7.75 -7.17
C ARG A 78 -2.13 -6.99 -5.92
N ILE A 79 -3.02 -6.00 -6.04
CA ILE A 79 -3.36 -5.08 -4.95
C ILE A 79 -4.86 -4.78 -4.79
N ASN A 80 -5.72 -5.11 -5.75
CA ASN A 80 -7.14 -4.77 -5.71
C ASN A 80 -7.87 -5.28 -4.46
N TRP A 81 -7.43 -6.41 -3.92
CA TRP A 81 -7.95 -7.00 -2.70
C TRP A 81 -7.77 -6.10 -1.49
N MET A 82 -6.72 -5.26 -1.45
CA MET A 82 -6.49 -4.27 -0.39
C MET A 82 -7.60 -3.23 -0.32
N PHE A 83 -8.28 -3.00 -1.44
CA PHE A 83 -9.32 -1.99 -1.61
C PHE A 83 -10.74 -2.59 -1.62
N ALA A 84 -10.89 -3.90 -1.41
CA ALA A 84 -12.19 -4.59 -1.52
C ALA A 84 -13.27 -4.02 -0.59
N ASN A 85 -12.86 -3.48 0.57
CA ASN A 85 -13.74 -2.87 1.57
C ASN A 85 -13.59 -1.33 1.63
N ALA A 86 -12.87 -0.71 0.68
CA ALA A 86 -12.65 0.73 0.67
C ALA A 86 -13.89 1.49 0.17
N ASP A 87 -14.12 2.68 0.73
CA ASP A 87 -15.03 3.68 0.14
C ASP A 87 -14.33 4.31 -1.07
N LEU A 88 -14.45 3.69 -2.24
CA LEU A 88 -13.75 4.13 -3.46
C LEU A 88 -14.06 5.59 -3.83
N PRO A 89 -15.32 6.08 -3.80
CA PRO A 89 -15.60 7.50 -3.98
C PRO A 89 -14.91 8.39 -2.94
N GLY A 90 -14.87 7.97 -1.68
CA GLY A 90 -14.13 8.67 -0.63
C GLY A 90 -12.63 8.72 -0.90
N LEU A 91 -12.04 7.61 -1.34
CA LEU A 91 -10.63 7.48 -1.70
C LEU A 91 -10.28 8.37 -2.89
N GLU A 92 -11.09 8.36 -3.96
CA GLU A 92 -10.89 9.24 -5.12
C GLU A 92 -10.86 10.71 -4.72
N ASN A 93 -11.78 11.15 -3.83
CA ASN A 93 -11.78 12.52 -3.34
C ASN A 93 -10.54 12.85 -2.49
N GLN A 94 -10.09 11.92 -1.63
CA GLN A 94 -8.87 12.12 -0.84
C GLN A 94 -7.62 12.22 -1.71
N LEU A 95 -7.48 11.36 -2.72
CA LEU A 95 -6.37 11.40 -3.68
C LEU A 95 -6.39 12.69 -4.50
N HIS A 96 -7.57 13.11 -4.96
CA HIS A 96 -7.76 14.40 -5.62
C HIS A 96 -7.28 15.56 -4.73
N ASP A 97 -7.77 15.65 -3.49
CA ASP A 97 -7.44 16.75 -2.59
C ASP A 97 -5.95 16.75 -2.22
N GLN A 98 -5.34 15.57 -2.08
CA GLN A 98 -3.91 15.43 -1.83
C GLN A 98 -3.08 15.98 -2.99
N ILE A 99 -3.41 15.59 -4.23
CA ILE A 99 -2.70 16.06 -5.44
C ILE A 99 -2.95 17.56 -5.64
N CYS A 100 -4.20 18.01 -5.52
CA CYS A 100 -4.56 19.42 -5.68
C CYS A 100 -3.81 20.30 -4.66
N ALA A 101 -3.77 19.90 -3.38
CA ALA A 101 -3.04 20.63 -2.35
C ALA A 101 -1.52 20.63 -2.62
N ALA A 102 -0.94 19.47 -2.97
CA ALA A 102 0.49 19.33 -3.23
C ALA A 102 0.97 20.12 -4.45
N THR A 103 0.09 20.37 -5.42
CA THR A 103 0.40 21.07 -6.67
C THR A 103 0.02 22.57 -6.65
N GLY A 104 -0.52 23.06 -5.53
CA GLY A 104 -0.86 24.48 -5.37
C GLY A 104 -2.24 24.89 -5.90
N GLY A 105 -3.17 23.95 -6.08
CA GLY A 105 -4.53 24.20 -6.59
C GLY A 105 -5.52 24.79 -5.60
N GLY A 106 -5.10 25.11 -4.38
CA GLY A 106 -5.94 25.74 -3.36
C GLY A 106 -6.88 24.79 -2.59
N CYS A 107 -6.86 23.49 -2.89
CA CYS A 107 -7.56 22.49 -2.08
C CYS A 107 -6.88 22.29 -0.71
N THR A 108 -7.62 21.75 0.25
CA THR A 108 -7.09 21.33 1.55
C THR A 108 -7.25 19.83 1.70
N TYR A 109 -6.14 19.10 1.78
CA TYR A 109 -6.15 17.71 2.16
C TYR A 109 -6.46 17.58 3.66
N SER A 110 -7.54 16.87 3.99
CA SER A 110 -8.02 16.68 5.37
C SER A 110 -7.91 15.24 5.88
N GLY A 111 -7.31 14.35 5.07
CA GLY A 111 -7.04 12.97 5.45
C GLY A 111 -5.88 12.84 6.44
N ALA A 112 -5.65 11.60 6.87
CA ALA A 112 -4.51 11.27 7.72
C ALA A 112 -3.18 11.41 6.95
N ASP A 113 -2.08 11.63 7.66
CA ASP A 113 -0.75 11.55 7.05
C ASP A 113 -0.46 10.12 6.55
N MET A 114 0.47 9.98 5.60
CA MET A 114 0.74 8.70 4.92
C MET A 114 1.11 7.59 5.88
N LYS A 115 1.84 7.89 6.96
CA LYS A 115 2.20 6.89 7.95
C LYS A 115 1.00 6.44 8.76
N THR A 116 0.20 7.37 9.27
CA THR A 116 -1.00 7.04 10.04
C THR A 116 -2.05 6.32 9.20
N ALA A 117 -2.22 6.72 7.93
CA ALA A 117 -3.21 6.13 7.03
C ALA A 117 -2.91 4.66 6.69
N HIS A 118 -1.63 4.28 6.62
CA HIS A 118 -1.18 2.95 6.19
C HIS A 118 -0.62 2.08 7.33
N ALA A 119 -0.66 2.59 8.56
CA ALA A 119 -0.13 1.89 9.72
C ALA A 119 -0.78 0.52 9.96
N GLY A 120 0.04 -0.51 10.15
CA GLY A 120 -0.40 -1.87 10.44
C GLY A 120 -0.92 -2.64 9.23
N MET A 121 -0.77 -2.10 8.02
CA MET A 121 -1.17 -2.79 6.79
C MET A 121 -0.11 -3.78 6.29
N ALA A 122 1.11 -3.72 6.82
CA ALA A 122 2.23 -4.57 6.38
C ALA A 122 2.45 -4.49 4.86
N ILE A 123 2.37 -3.27 4.30
CA ILE A 123 2.57 -3.03 2.86
C ILE A 123 4.01 -3.36 2.50
N THR A 124 4.16 -4.12 1.41
CA THR A 124 5.44 -4.54 0.82
C THR A 124 5.89 -3.58 -0.29
N ASP A 125 7.18 -3.63 -0.65
CA ASP A 125 7.68 -2.87 -1.81
C ASP A 125 6.96 -3.26 -3.11
N ALA A 126 6.64 -4.55 -3.28
CA ALA A 126 5.95 -5.03 -4.47
C ALA A 126 4.53 -4.45 -4.61
N GLN A 127 3.80 -4.33 -3.50
CA GLN A 127 2.45 -3.74 -3.48
C GLN A 127 2.50 -2.23 -3.70
N PHE A 128 3.45 -1.53 -3.06
CA PHE A 128 3.64 -0.10 -3.30
C PHE A 128 3.99 0.19 -4.76
N ASN A 129 4.92 -0.57 -5.33
CA ASN A 129 5.32 -0.42 -6.73
C ASN A 129 4.18 -0.72 -7.70
N ALA A 130 3.32 -1.70 -7.40
CA ALA A 130 2.14 -1.97 -8.21
C ALA A 130 1.20 -0.76 -8.29
N LEU A 131 0.97 -0.05 -7.18
CA LEU A 131 0.19 1.19 -7.16
C LEU A 131 0.85 2.30 -8.00
N VAL A 132 2.18 2.44 -7.91
CA VAL A 132 2.92 3.41 -8.76
C VAL A 132 2.77 3.07 -10.23
N GLU A 133 2.89 1.79 -10.61
CA GLU A 133 2.68 1.32 -11.98
C GLU A 133 1.24 1.58 -12.48
N ASP A 134 0.23 1.44 -11.63
CA ASP A 134 -1.16 1.76 -11.96
C ASP A 134 -1.36 3.25 -12.24
N LEU A 135 -0.68 4.13 -11.49
CA LEU A 135 -0.65 5.56 -11.78
C LEU A 135 0.05 5.85 -13.12
N LEU A 136 1.23 5.27 -13.37
CA LEU A 136 1.93 5.47 -14.65
C LEU A 136 1.09 5.00 -15.84
N THR A 137 0.39 3.87 -15.69
CA THR A 137 -0.55 3.35 -16.69
C THR A 137 -1.72 4.31 -16.93
N ALA A 138 -2.20 5.00 -15.89
CA ALA A 138 -3.23 6.03 -16.03
C ALA A 138 -2.70 7.24 -16.83
N LEU A 139 -1.47 7.67 -16.57
CA LEU A 139 -0.82 8.76 -17.33
C LEU A 139 -0.65 8.38 -18.80
N ASP A 140 -0.18 7.16 -19.07
CA ASP A 140 -0.03 6.64 -20.44
C ASP A 140 -1.37 6.61 -21.18
N THR A 141 -2.43 6.15 -20.50
CA THR A 141 -3.78 6.09 -21.06
C THR A 141 -4.33 7.47 -21.42
N LEU A 142 -4.00 8.48 -20.61
CA LEU A 142 -4.43 9.86 -20.80
C LEU A 142 -3.47 10.67 -21.71
N GLY A 143 -2.35 10.08 -22.13
CA GLY A 143 -1.35 10.74 -22.95
C GLY A 143 -0.59 11.85 -22.23
N VAL A 144 -0.45 11.75 -20.91
CA VAL A 144 0.32 12.70 -20.08
C VAL A 144 1.79 12.25 -20.06
N PRO A 145 2.71 13.00 -20.69
CA PRO A 145 4.12 12.62 -20.72
C PRO A 145 4.75 12.76 -19.33
N TYR A 146 5.62 11.80 -18.99
CA TYR A 146 6.48 11.81 -17.81
C TYR A 146 7.89 11.32 -18.20
N ALA A 147 8.90 11.72 -17.43
CA ALA A 147 10.30 11.34 -17.68
C ALA A 147 11.08 10.99 -16.39
N LEU A 148 10.56 11.40 -15.22
CA LEU A 148 11.22 11.23 -13.91
C LEU A 148 12.60 11.91 -13.80
N ASP A 149 12.92 12.82 -14.72
CA ASP A 149 14.17 13.60 -14.74
C ASP A 149 13.93 15.10 -14.48
N GLY A 150 12.68 15.50 -14.28
CA GLY A 150 12.27 16.88 -14.03
C GLY A 150 11.98 17.66 -15.31
N SER A 151 12.03 17.02 -16.49
CA SER A 151 11.70 17.67 -17.76
C SER A 151 10.21 17.79 -18.03
N GLN A 152 9.38 17.00 -17.35
CA GLN A 152 7.91 17.05 -17.50
C GLN A 152 7.26 17.73 -16.29
N PRO A 153 6.15 18.47 -16.49
CA PRO A 153 5.43 19.10 -15.38
C PRO A 153 5.01 18.12 -14.29
N ILE A 154 4.68 16.87 -14.62
CA ILE A 154 4.22 15.87 -13.64
C ILE A 154 5.34 15.20 -12.84
N ASP A 155 6.60 15.30 -13.26
CA ASP A 155 7.72 14.61 -12.63
C ASP A 155 7.88 14.92 -11.12
N PRO A 156 7.73 16.18 -10.64
CA PRO A 156 7.80 16.47 -9.21
C PRO A 156 6.75 15.73 -8.38
N LEU A 157 5.54 15.51 -8.92
CA LEU A 157 4.49 14.76 -8.24
C LEU A 157 4.86 13.27 -8.14
N LEU A 158 5.39 12.70 -9.22
CA LEU A 158 5.84 11.29 -9.24
C LEU A 158 7.02 11.07 -8.29
N LEU A 159 7.97 12.00 -8.24
CA LEU A 159 9.09 11.96 -7.31
C LEU A 159 8.63 12.11 -5.85
N ALA A 160 7.64 12.96 -5.59
CA ALA A 160 7.04 13.09 -4.26
C ALA A 160 6.35 11.79 -3.83
N LEU A 161 5.61 11.12 -4.72
CA LEU A 161 5.00 9.82 -4.46
C LEU A 161 6.06 8.77 -4.09
N VAL A 162 7.14 8.64 -4.87
CA VAL A 162 8.24 7.72 -4.55
C VAL A 162 8.87 8.04 -3.19
N GLY A 163 8.97 9.33 -2.85
CA GLY A 163 9.45 9.76 -1.53
C GLY A 163 8.57 9.32 -0.36
N MET A 164 7.27 9.09 -0.58
CA MET A 164 6.34 8.62 0.46
C MET A 164 6.51 7.13 0.80
N GLN A 165 7.27 6.37 0.01
CA GLN A 165 7.46 4.93 0.24
C GLN A 165 7.92 4.62 1.67
N GLY A 166 8.81 5.44 2.23
CA GLY A 166 9.33 5.25 3.59
C GLY A 166 8.31 5.47 4.71
N ASP A 167 7.21 6.14 4.43
CA ASP A 167 6.10 6.32 5.38
C ASP A 167 5.02 5.23 5.23
N ILE A 168 4.98 4.52 4.09
CA ILE A 168 3.91 3.60 3.72
C ILE A 168 4.34 2.13 3.83
N VAL A 169 5.54 1.80 3.39
CA VAL A 169 6.05 0.42 3.39
C VAL A 169 6.47 0.03 4.80
N GLU A 170 5.87 -1.04 5.33
CA GLU A 170 6.14 -1.58 6.66
C GLU A 170 6.80 -2.96 6.63
N ASP A 171 6.68 -3.67 5.50
CA ASP A 171 7.18 -5.03 5.30
C ASP A 171 7.84 -5.17 3.92
N ALA A 172 8.89 -4.41 3.67
CA ALA A 172 9.51 -4.23 2.35
C ALA A 172 9.75 -5.55 1.58
N ASP A 173 10.29 -6.58 2.25
CA ASP A 173 10.61 -7.88 1.65
C ASP A 173 9.51 -8.94 1.81
N GLY A 174 8.38 -8.59 2.45
CA GLY A 174 7.25 -9.48 2.71
C GLY A 174 7.54 -10.55 3.76
N SER A 175 8.55 -10.36 4.61
CA SER A 175 8.94 -11.32 5.65
C SER A 175 8.50 -10.94 7.07
N GLY A 176 7.93 -9.76 7.26
CA GLY A 176 7.53 -9.19 8.54
C GLY A 176 6.28 -9.81 9.15
N VAL A 177 5.34 -10.26 8.32
CA VAL A 177 4.11 -10.95 8.76
C VAL A 177 3.88 -12.27 8.03
N TYR A 178 3.22 -13.22 8.69
CA TYR A 178 3.00 -14.55 8.10
C TYR A 178 2.17 -14.47 6.82
N PHE A 179 1.22 -13.55 6.72
CA PHE A 179 0.41 -13.36 5.53
C PHE A 179 1.26 -13.11 4.27
N ASN A 180 2.20 -12.17 4.33
CA ASN A 180 3.09 -11.86 3.21
C ASN A 180 4.07 -13.00 2.93
N GLN A 181 4.59 -13.65 3.97
CA GLN A 181 5.49 -14.81 3.82
C GLN A 181 4.82 -15.95 3.03
N LEU A 182 3.53 -16.20 3.23
CA LEU A 182 2.79 -17.21 2.46
C LEU A 182 2.82 -16.91 0.96
N GLY A 183 2.76 -15.63 0.58
CA GLY A 183 2.94 -15.16 -0.78
C GLY A 183 4.34 -15.46 -1.32
N VAL A 184 5.38 -15.12 -0.56
CA VAL A 184 6.79 -15.36 -0.94
C VAL A 184 7.04 -16.84 -1.26
N TYR A 185 6.54 -17.76 -0.44
CA TYR A 185 6.66 -19.21 -0.71
C TYR A 185 5.81 -19.66 -1.90
N ALA A 186 4.70 -18.98 -2.17
CA ALA A 186 3.80 -19.27 -3.27
C ALA A 186 4.22 -18.63 -4.61
N GLY A 187 5.27 -17.79 -4.61
CA GLY A 187 5.68 -17.01 -5.79
C GLY A 187 4.66 -15.94 -6.18
N GLY A 188 3.90 -15.42 -5.22
CA GLY A 188 2.86 -14.41 -5.42
C GLY A 188 2.65 -13.56 -4.17
N ASP A 189 1.48 -12.93 -4.06
CA ASP A 189 1.08 -12.21 -2.86
C ASP A 189 0.36 -13.13 -1.85
N GLY A 190 0.29 -12.68 -0.59
CA GLY A 190 -0.36 -13.44 0.49
C GLY A 190 -1.84 -13.74 0.22
N HIS A 191 -2.56 -12.81 -0.42
CA HIS A 191 -3.99 -12.97 -0.71
C HIS A 191 -4.24 -14.07 -1.75
N ALA A 192 -3.44 -14.11 -2.81
CA ALA A 192 -3.49 -15.17 -3.81
C ALA A 192 -3.17 -16.54 -3.20
N ALA A 193 -2.14 -16.62 -2.34
CA ALA A 193 -1.76 -17.85 -1.65
C ALA A 193 -2.88 -18.39 -0.76
N VAL A 194 -3.46 -17.53 0.10
CA VAL A 194 -4.57 -17.88 0.99
C VAL A 194 -5.82 -18.24 0.19
N SER A 195 -6.17 -17.45 -0.82
CA SER A 195 -7.32 -17.71 -1.71
C SER A 195 -7.24 -19.09 -2.33
N ALA A 196 -6.08 -19.47 -2.87
CA ALA A 196 -5.89 -20.77 -3.49
C ALA A 196 -6.09 -21.93 -2.51
N VAL A 197 -5.62 -21.81 -1.27
CA VAL A 197 -5.83 -22.81 -0.21
C VAL A 197 -7.31 -22.91 0.17
N ILE A 198 -7.98 -21.77 0.38
CA ILE A 198 -9.41 -21.74 0.73
C ILE A 198 -10.25 -22.32 -0.40
N ASP A 199 -9.97 -21.98 -1.65
CA ASP A 199 -10.67 -22.52 -2.82
C ASP A 199 -10.52 -24.04 -2.94
N ALA A 200 -9.30 -24.54 -2.76
CA ALA A 200 -9.05 -25.98 -2.76
C ALA A 200 -9.77 -26.67 -1.59
N MET A 201 -9.70 -26.11 -0.39
CA MET A 201 -10.37 -26.64 0.80
C MET A 201 -11.89 -26.71 0.60
N LEU A 202 -12.52 -25.63 0.14
CA LEU A 202 -13.97 -25.60 -0.09
C LEU A 202 -14.40 -26.63 -1.15
N GLY A 203 -13.56 -26.88 -2.16
CA GLY A 203 -13.77 -27.97 -3.11
C GLY A 203 -13.77 -29.35 -2.45
N TYR A 204 -12.86 -29.61 -1.50
CA TYR A 204 -12.83 -30.85 -0.74
C TYR A 204 -14.02 -30.99 0.22
N VAL A 205 -14.35 -29.91 0.95
CA VAL A 205 -15.50 -29.86 1.86
C VAL A 205 -16.80 -30.15 1.12
N ALA A 206 -16.99 -29.58 -0.07
CA ALA A 206 -18.17 -29.83 -0.89
C ALA A 206 -18.29 -31.31 -1.33
N ALA A 207 -17.15 -31.98 -1.53
CA ALA A 207 -17.08 -33.38 -1.93
C ALA A 207 -17.11 -34.37 -0.74
N ASP A 208 -16.94 -33.91 0.50
CA ASP A 208 -16.84 -34.80 1.67
C ASP A 208 -18.23 -35.17 2.23
N PRO A 209 -18.68 -36.43 2.09
CA PRO A 209 -19.98 -36.86 2.60
C PRO A 209 -20.07 -36.84 4.13
N ARG A 210 -18.95 -36.72 4.85
CA ARG A 210 -18.93 -36.59 6.31
C ARG A 210 -19.51 -35.24 6.76
N ILE A 211 -19.22 -34.16 6.02
CA ILE A 211 -19.48 -32.79 6.49
C ILE A 211 -20.20 -31.88 5.50
N ASN A 212 -20.33 -32.26 4.22
CA ASN A 212 -20.90 -31.37 3.19
C ASN A 212 -22.33 -30.90 3.51
N SER A 213 -23.10 -31.68 4.28
CA SER A 213 -24.48 -31.34 4.67
C SER A 213 -24.55 -30.11 5.58
N PHE A 214 -23.50 -29.81 6.36
CA PHE A 214 -23.41 -28.58 7.16
C PHE A 214 -23.38 -27.31 6.30
N PHE A 215 -23.01 -27.43 5.02
CA PHE A 215 -22.83 -26.30 4.10
C PHE A 215 -23.92 -26.20 3.03
N ALA A 216 -24.94 -27.07 3.07
CA ALA A 216 -25.94 -27.20 2.00
C ALA A 216 -26.75 -25.92 1.72
N THR A 217 -26.88 -25.03 2.71
CA THR A 217 -27.59 -23.74 2.58
C THR A 217 -26.67 -22.55 2.79
N THR A 218 -25.36 -22.76 2.81
CA THR A 218 -24.37 -21.71 3.07
C THR A 218 -24.13 -20.91 1.80
N ASP A 219 -24.10 -19.59 1.92
CA ASP A 219 -23.54 -18.74 0.88
C ASP A 219 -22.02 -18.98 0.81
N LEU A 220 -21.61 -19.81 -0.15
CA LEU A 220 -20.22 -20.20 -0.31
C LEU A 220 -19.33 -19.03 -0.74
N ALA A 221 -19.87 -18.04 -1.45
CA ALA A 221 -19.10 -16.86 -1.84
C ALA A 221 -18.78 -15.99 -0.62
N ASN A 222 -19.79 -15.76 0.23
CA ASN A 222 -19.60 -15.04 1.48
C ASN A 222 -18.70 -15.83 2.47
N LEU A 223 -18.90 -17.15 2.60
CA LEU A 223 -18.03 -17.99 3.44
C LEU A 223 -16.58 -17.93 2.98
N ARG A 224 -16.33 -18.03 1.66
CA ARG A 224 -14.98 -17.90 1.08
C ARG A 224 -14.34 -16.57 1.46
N ALA A 225 -15.06 -15.46 1.29
CA ALA A 225 -14.56 -14.13 1.65
C ALA A 225 -14.19 -14.05 3.15
N LEU A 226 -15.09 -14.50 4.03
CA LEU A 226 -14.85 -14.51 5.48
C LEU A 226 -13.66 -15.40 5.89
N LEU A 227 -13.46 -16.55 5.24
CA LEU A 227 -12.32 -17.42 5.52
C LEU A 227 -11.00 -16.77 5.10
N ILE A 228 -10.99 -16.05 3.97
CA ILE A 228 -9.80 -15.29 3.53
C ILE A 228 -9.51 -14.16 4.51
N GLU A 229 -10.52 -13.39 4.92
CA GLU A 229 -10.36 -12.33 5.94
C GLU A 229 -9.85 -12.92 7.25
N GLN A 230 -10.41 -14.04 7.71
CA GLN A 230 -10.02 -14.67 8.97
C GLN A 230 -8.57 -15.13 8.96
N VAL A 231 -8.11 -15.75 7.87
CA VAL A 231 -6.72 -16.20 7.75
C VAL A 231 -5.79 -15.00 7.61
N CYS A 232 -6.17 -13.99 6.84
CA CYS A 232 -5.42 -12.75 6.68
C CYS A 232 -5.18 -12.05 8.03
N ASP A 233 -6.25 -11.76 8.78
CA ASP A 233 -6.20 -11.15 10.11
C ASP A 233 -5.38 -12.01 11.09
N ALA A 234 -5.66 -13.31 11.16
CA ALA A 234 -4.95 -14.23 12.05
C ALA A 234 -3.45 -14.41 11.72
N THR A 235 -3.02 -14.06 10.51
CA THR A 235 -1.61 -14.15 10.07
C THR A 235 -0.91 -12.78 10.02
N GLY A 236 -1.56 -11.74 10.55
CA GLY A 236 -1.01 -10.39 10.64
C GLY A 236 -1.04 -9.61 9.32
N GLY A 237 -1.88 -10.00 8.37
CA GLY A 237 -2.13 -9.19 7.17
C GLY A 237 -2.98 -7.96 7.48
N TYR A 238 -3.17 -7.11 6.47
CA TYR A 238 -3.94 -5.87 6.54
C TYR A 238 -5.44 -6.03 6.87
N CYS A 239 -6.00 -7.24 6.71
CA CYS A 239 -7.44 -7.45 6.82
C CYS A 239 -7.92 -7.34 8.27
N THR A 240 -9.15 -6.87 8.44
CA THR A 240 -9.91 -7.08 9.68
C THR A 240 -10.99 -8.11 9.43
N TYR A 241 -11.04 -9.17 10.23
CA TYR A 241 -12.12 -10.14 10.12
C TYR A 241 -13.48 -9.52 10.48
N SER A 242 -14.38 -9.45 9.49
CA SER A 242 -15.70 -8.83 9.64
C SER A 242 -16.80 -9.78 10.12
N GLY A 243 -16.50 -11.08 10.18
CA GLY A 243 -17.47 -12.12 10.49
C GLY A 243 -17.84 -12.21 11.97
N ARG A 244 -18.78 -13.13 12.26
CA ARG A 244 -19.16 -13.48 13.64
C ARG A 244 -18.04 -14.27 14.31
N ASP A 245 -17.92 -14.16 15.63
CA ASP A 245 -16.98 -15.00 16.38
C ASP A 245 -17.25 -16.49 16.17
N MET A 246 -16.19 -17.31 16.22
CA MET A 246 -16.28 -18.75 15.92
C MET A 246 -17.32 -19.48 16.77
N LYS A 247 -17.52 -19.09 18.04
CA LYS A 247 -18.45 -19.77 18.92
C LYS A 247 -19.89 -19.47 18.54
N SER A 248 -20.23 -18.20 18.29
CA SER A 248 -21.59 -17.82 17.89
C SER A 248 -21.91 -18.28 16.47
N ALA A 249 -20.93 -18.27 15.56
CA ALA A 249 -21.10 -18.71 14.19
C ALA A 249 -21.50 -20.20 14.09
N HIS A 250 -20.98 -21.03 15.00
CA HIS A 250 -21.19 -22.48 15.02
C HIS A 250 -22.17 -22.96 16.11
N ALA A 251 -22.80 -22.04 16.83
CA ALA A 251 -23.77 -22.38 17.88
C ALA A 251 -25.00 -23.09 17.30
N GLY A 252 -25.39 -24.21 17.91
CA GLY A 252 -26.57 -24.98 17.49
C GLY A 252 -26.36 -25.88 16.28
N LEU A 253 -25.16 -25.92 15.70
CA LEU A 253 -24.83 -26.82 14.58
C LEU A 253 -24.53 -28.26 15.02
N CYS A 254 -24.41 -28.51 16.32
CA CYS A 254 -24.12 -29.84 16.89
C CYS A 254 -22.86 -30.51 16.31
N ILE A 255 -21.85 -29.72 15.95
CA ILE A 255 -20.56 -30.19 15.39
C ILE A 255 -19.81 -31.02 16.45
N GLY A 256 -19.54 -32.28 16.12
CA GLY A 256 -18.73 -33.19 16.93
C GLY A 256 -17.23 -33.14 16.61
N ALA A 257 -16.44 -33.88 17.37
CA ALA A 257 -15.00 -33.99 17.13
C ALA A 257 -14.68 -34.62 15.77
N ASP A 258 -15.48 -35.60 15.34
CA ASP A 258 -15.28 -36.28 14.05
C ASP A 258 -15.56 -35.34 12.87
N ASP A 259 -16.58 -34.48 12.97
CA ASP A 259 -16.89 -33.45 11.97
C ASP A 259 -15.77 -32.42 11.86
N PHE A 260 -15.26 -31.96 13.01
CA PHE A 260 -14.13 -31.02 13.04
C PHE A 260 -12.87 -31.65 12.44
N ASN A 261 -12.57 -32.90 12.79
CA ASN A 261 -11.42 -33.61 12.23
C ASN A 261 -11.56 -33.84 10.72
N ALA A 262 -12.77 -34.10 10.22
CA ALA A 262 -13.03 -34.19 8.79
C ALA A 262 -12.74 -32.87 8.07
N LEU A 263 -13.13 -31.73 8.65
CA LEU A 263 -12.78 -30.41 8.13
C LEU A 263 -11.25 -30.18 8.13
N VAL A 264 -10.55 -30.58 9.19
CA VAL A 264 -9.08 -30.48 9.26
C VAL A 264 -8.42 -31.35 8.18
N ASP A 265 -8.92 -32.56 7.92
CA ASP A 265 -8.44 -33.40 6.82
C ASP A 265 -8.58 -32.68 5.47
N ASP A 266 -9.70 -32.01 5.23
CA ASP A 266 -9.97 -31.29 3.98
C ASP A 266 -9.11 -30.02 3.83
N LEU A 267 -8.84 -29.30 4.93
CA LEU A 267 -7.86 -28.23 4.95
C LEU A 267 -6.46 -28.73 4.58
N LEU A 268 -6.03 -29.87 5.15
CA LEU A 268 -4.72 -30.45 4.83
C LEU A 268 -4.61 -30.92 3.37
N LYS A 269 -5.71 -31.39 2.78
CA LYS A 269 -5.79 -31.69 1.33
C LYS A 269 -5.69 -30.41 0.50
N GLY A 270 -6.38 -29.34 0.92
CA GLY A 270 -6.29 -28.01 0.30
C GLY A 270 -4.86 -27.48 0.27
N LEU A 271 -4.21 -27.42 1.44
CA LEU A 271 -2.81 -27.02 1.58
C LEU A 271 -1.86 -27.84 0.71
N THR A 272 -2.02 -29.17 0.70
CA THR A 272 -1.20 -30.06 -0.13
C THR A 272 -1.38 -29.76 -1.62
N THR A 273 -2.61 -29.48 -2.04
CA THR A 273 -2.95 -29.20 -3.44
C THR A 273 -2.37 -27.86 -3.88
N SER A 274 -2.51 -26.82 -3.06
CA SER A 274 -1.96 -25.49 -3.37
C SER A 274 -0.44 -25.51 -3.45
N ALA A 275 0.25 -26.09 -2.47
CA ALA A 275 1.71 -26.19 -2.47
C ALA A 275 2.25 -26.94 -3.70
N CYS A 276 1.58 -28.02 -4.09
CA CYS A 276 1.93 -28.77 -5.29
C CYS A 276 1.74 -27.97 -6.58
N ARG A 277 0.65 -27.20 -6.72
CA ARG A 277 0.43 -26.33 -7.89
C ARG A 277 1.47 -25.23 -7.99
N THR A 278 1.87 -24.63 -6.88
CA THR A 278 2.97 -23.65 -6.82
C THR A 278 4.29 -24.26 -7.31
N LEU A 279 4.66 -25.43 -6.82
CA LEU A 279 5.93 -26.08 -7.18
C LEU A 279 5.95 -26.69 -8.59
N ARG A 280 4.77 -26.87 -9.20
CA ARG A 280 4.56 -27.60 -10.46
C ARG A 280 3.49 -26.93 -11.32
N PRO A 281 3.69 -25.68 -11.78
CA PRO A 281 2.70 -24.95 -12.57
C PRO A 281 2.40 -25.63 -13.92
N GLU A 282 3.28 -26.50 -14.40
CA GLU A 282 3.13 -27.28 -15.63
C GLU A 282 2.10 -28.41 -15.54
N LEU A 283 1.67 -28.80 -14.34
CA LEU A 283 0.73 -29.90 -14.18
C LEU A 283 -0.69 -29.46 -14.53
N SER A 284 -1.40 -30.34 -15.27
CA SER A 284 -2.83 -30.13 -15.53
C SER A 284 -3.60 -29.98 -14.21
N PRO A 285 -4.60 -29.08 -14.13
CA PRO A 285 -5.44 -28.87 -12.96
C PRO A 285 -6.13 -30.14 -12.41
N SER A 286 -6.27 -31.18 -13.24
CA SER A 286 -6.87 -32.47 -12.89
C SER A 286 -5.86 -33.49 -12.35
N THR A 287 -4.57 -33.17 -12.34
CA THR A 287 -3.51 -34.10 -11.92
C THR A 287 -3.47 -34.17 -10.38
N PRO A 288 -3.65 -35.35 -9.77
CA PRO A 288 -3.58 -35.47 -8.31
C PRO A 288 -2.16 -35.21 -7.82
N CYS A 289 -2.04 -34.40 -6.77
CA CYS A 289 -0.76 -34.16 -6.12
C CYS A 289 -0.30 -35.38 -5.32
N SER A 290 0.79 -36.01 -5.76
CA SER A 290 1.32 -37.19 -5.07
C SER A 290 2.16 -36.80 -3.85
N ARG A 291 2.10 -37.58 -2.77
CA ARG A 291 2.93 -37.35 -1.57
C ARG A 291 4.44 -37.46 -1.84
N SER A 292 4.85 -38.16 -2.90
CA SER A 292 6.25 -38.30 -3.32
C SER A 292 6.87 -37.04 -3.91
N TRP A 293 6.09 -35.97 -4.09
CA TRP A 293 6.58 -34.68 -4.61
C TRP A 293 6.89 -33.66 -3.51
N ARG A 294 6.78 -34.06 -2.24
CA ARG A 294 7.28 -33.30 -1.09
C ARG A 294 8.79 -33.52 -1.01
N ALA A 295 9.56 -32.67 -1.69
CA ALA A 295 10.99 -32.54 -1.41
C ALA A 295 11.19 -31.79 -0.09
#